data_AF-A0A960BNS6-F1
#
_entry.id   AF-A0A960BNS6-F1
#
_cell.length_a   1.000
_cell.length_b   1.000
_cell.length_c   1.000
_cell.angle_alpha   90.00
_cell.angle_beta   90.00
_cell.angle_gamma   90.00
#
_symmetry.space_group_name_H-M   'P 1'
#
loop_
_entity.id
_entity.type
_entity.pdbx_description
1 polymer ?
#
loop_
_entity_poly.entity_id
_entity_poly.type
_entity_poly.pdbx_seq_one_letter_code
_entity_poly.pdbx_strand_id
1 'polypeptide(L)'
;TYRSLAAQVDAAFDKRMAGRDQEIADLMANRAKLESESDKLLAAHFADAIDLPTVKRHQDRIRAGLADVNQRLAEHDEHHTGGRAFLHDSLRLLTDAHRAYARSGDADRRLANQAFYTRLDITDDEQLHPRLAEPFATIIREAHDSGSGEGEEPLQEHDDSSHVACS
;
A
#
# COMPACT_ATOMS: atom_id res chain seq x y z
N THR A 1 15.08 7.43 15.49
CA THR A 1 14.08 7.15 16.55
C THR A 1 12.71 6.98 15.91
N TYR A 2 11.80 6.17 16.48
CA TYR A 2 10.45 5.91 15.93
C TYR A 2 9.71 7.20 15.50
N ARG A 3 9.82 8.28 16.27
CA ARG A 3 9.17 9.56 15.96
C ARG A 3 9.55 10.15 14.59
N SER A 4 10.83 10.05 14.21
CA SER A 4 11.28 10.54 12.90
C SER A 4 10.76 9.67 11.77
N LEU A 5 10.70 8.35 11.98
CA LEU A 5 10.17 7.41 10.99
C LEU A 5 8.66 7.59 10.82
N ALA A 6 7.92 7.73 11.92
CA ALA A 6 6.50 8.04 11.94
C ALA A 6 6.17 9.30 11.12
N ALA A 7 6.92 10.39 11.32
CA ALA A 7 6.73 11.62 10.57
C ALA A 7 6.98 11.46 9.05
N GLN A 8 7.94 10.62 8.65
CA GLN A 8 8.20 10.33 7.24
C GLN A 8 7.09 9.50 6.60
N VAL A 9 6.58 8.50 7.33
CA VAL A 9 5.43 7.69 6.91
C VAL A 9 4.19 8.56 6.73
N ASP A 10 3.90 9.41 7.72
CA ASP A 10 2.79 10.36 7.66
C ASP A 10 2.88 11.26 6.43
N ALA A 11 4.04 11.89 6.21
CA ALA A 11 4.26 12.74 5.05
C ALA A 11 4.11 11.99 3.71
N ALA A 12 4.53 10.73 3.64
CA ALA A 12 4.40 9.91 2.44
C ALA A 12 2.93 9.56 2.14
N PHE A 13 2.15 9.19 3.18
CA PHE A 13 0.71 8.98 3.04
C PHE A 13 0.00 10.26 2.62
N ASP A 14 0.27 11.38 3.30
CA ASP A 14 -0.37 12.66 2.99
C ASP A 14 -0.06 13.10 1.54
N LYS A 15 1.19 12.91 1.08
CA LYS A 15 1.56 13.18 -0.32
C LYS A 15 0.79 12.29 -1.31
N ARG A 16 0.66 11.00 -1.02
CA ARG A 16 -0.08 10.06 -1.88
C ARG A 16 -1.58 10.39 -1.91
N MET A 17 -2.15 10.73 -0.75
CA MET A 17 -3.54 11.14 -0.64
C MET A 17 -3.79 12.45 -1.39
N ALA A 18 -2.93 13.46 -1.22
CA ALA A 18 -3.06 14.73 -1.95
C ALA A 18 -2.98 14.54 -3.47
N GLY A 19 -2.06 13.68 -3.95
CA GLY A 19 -1.96 13.36 -5.38
C GLY A 19 -3.22 12.68 -5.92
N ARG A 20 -3.78 11.75 -5.15
CA ARG A 20 -5.03 11.06 -5.48
C ARG A 20 -6.24 12.00 -5.44
N ASP A 21 -6.34 12.85 -4.43
CA ASP A 21 -7.42 13.85 -4.32
C ASP A 21 -7.39 14.82 -5.51
N GLN A 22 -6.19 15.22 -5.95
CA GLN A 22 -6.01 16.03 -7.15
C GLN A 22 -6.46 15.28 -8.41
N GLU A 23 -6.07 14.01 -8.56
CA GLU A 23 -6.48 13.19 -9.71
C GLU A 23 -8.00 13.01 -9.78
N ILE A 24 -8.65 12.74 -8.64
CA ILE A 24 -10.11 12.66 -8.53
C ILE A 24 -10.76 13.99 -8.91
N ALA A 25 -10.21 15.11 -8.43
CA ALA A 25 -10.70 16.44 -8.77
C ALA A 25 -10.59 16.72 -10.28
N ASP A 26 -9.48 16.33 -10.91
CA ASP A 26 -9.26 16.49 -12.35
C ASP A 26 -10.23 15.62 -13.17
N LEU A 27 -10.47 14.38 -12.74
CA LEU A 27 -11.47 13.48 -13.35
C LEU A 27 -12.89 14.05 -13.23
N MET A 28 -13.27 14.56 -12.06
CA MET A 28 -14.56 15.23 -11.84
C MET A 28 -14.72 16.48 -12.71
N ALA A 29 -13.66 17.30 -12.82
CA ALA A 29 -13.68 18.47 -13.69
C ALA A 29 -13.82 18.10 -15.17
N ASN A 30 -13.14 17.03 -15.63
CA ASN A 30 -13.28 16.51 -16.98
C ASN A 30 -14.69 15.99 -17.26
N ARG A 31 -15.29 15.26 -16.31
CA ARG A 31 -16.68 14.81 -16.40
C ARG A 31 -17.63 15.99 -16.57
N ALA A 32 -17.54 17.02 -15.71
CA ALA A 32 -18.39 18.21 -15.79
C ALA A 32 -18.22 18.96 -17.14
N LYS A 33 -17.01 18.98 -17.68
CA LYS A 33 -16.74 19.55 -19.00
C LYS A 33 -17.43 18.77 -20.13
N LEU A 34 -17.38 17.44 -20.10
CA LEU A 34 -18.04 16.57 -21.08
C LEU A 34 -19.57 16.70 -21.00
N GLU A 35 -20.12 16.78 -19.80
CA GLU A 35 -21.55 17.04 -19.57
C GLU A 35 -21.96 18.40 -20.15
N SER A 36 -21.18 19.46 -19.90
CA SER A 36 -21.42 20.79 -20.49
C SER A 36 -21.30 20.80 -22.02
N GLU A 37 -20.39 20.01 -22.60
CA GLU A 37 -20.29 19.87 -24.05
C GLU A 37 -21.54 19.20 -24.65
N SER A 38 -22.06 18.17 -23.97
CA SER A 38 -23.31 17.51 -24.36
C SER A 38 -24.47 18.50 -24.41
N ASP A 39 -24.63 19.33 -23.38
CA ASP A 39 -25.69 20.34 -23.31
C ASP A 39 -25.58 21.38 -24.44
N LYS A 40 -24.35 21.83 -24.74
CA LYS A 40 -24.10 22.78 -25.83
C LYS A 40 -24.40 22.18 -27.20
N LEU A 41 -24.08 20.91 -27.43
CA LEU A 41 -24.40 20.22 -28.67
C LEU A 41 -25.91 20.09 -28.85
N LEU A 42 -26.65 19.78 -27.78
CA LEU A 42 -28.11 19.74 -27.81
C LEU A 42 -28.70 21.12 -28.11
N ALA A 43 -28.21 22.18 -27.46
CA ALA A 43 -28.65 23.54 -27.71
C ALA A 43 -28.39 23.99 -29.17
N ALA A 44 -27.21 23.68 -29.70
CA ALA A 44 -26.86 24.00 -31.08
C ALA A 44 -27.74 23.25 -32.10
N HIS A 45 -28.09 22.00 -31.81
CA HIS A 45 -29.01 21.24 -32.65
C HIS A 45 -30.42 21.84 -32.64
N PHE A 46 -30.93 22.23 -31.47
CA PHE A 46 -32.24 22.89 -31.38
C PHE A 46 -32.26 24.29 -32.02
N ALA A 47 -31.11 24.93 -32.19
CA ALA A 47 -30.96 26.18 -32.92
C ALA A 47 -30.74 25.98 -34.43
N ASP A 48 -30.92 24.76 -34.95
CA ASP A 48 -30.64 24.37 -36.34
C ASP A 48 -29.19 24.72 -36.80
N ALA A 49 -28.26 24.90 -35.87
CA ALA A 49 -26.89 25.31 -36.15
C ALA A 49 -25.99 24.14 -36.58
N ILE A 50 -26.37 22.91 -36.22
CA ILE A 50 -25.67 21.66 -36.56
C ILE A 50 -26.65 20.54 -36.91
N ASP A 51 -26.22 19.64 -37.79
CA ASP A 51 -27.01 18.50 -38.26
C ASP A 51 -26.94 17.31 -37.28
N LEU A 52 -27.99 16.48 -37.32
CA LEU A 52 -28.11 15.30 -36.45
C LEU A 52 -26.92 14.30 -36.59
N PRO A 53 -26.36 14.04 -37.78
CA PRO A 53 -25.13 13.26 -37.93
C PRO A 53 -23.94 13.83 -37.15
N THR A 54 -23.73 15.16 -37.18
CA THR A 54 -22.66 15.80 -36.39
C THR A 54 -22.91 15.63 -34.90
N VAL A 55 -24.14 15.86 -34.44
CA VAL A 55 -24.52 15.63 -33.03
C VAL A 55 -24.19 14.20 -32.60
N LYS A 56 -24.58 13.20 -33.39
CA LYS A 56 -24.32 11.78 -33.08
C LYS A 56 -22.83 11.48 -32.94
N ARG A 57 -22.00 11.92 -33.89
CA ARG A 57 -20.53 11.71 -33.83
C ARG A 57 -19.93 12.29 -32.55
N HIS A 58 -20.34 13.50 -32.15
CA HIS A 58 -19.84 14.12 -30.93
C HIS A 58 -20.40 13.46 -29.67
N GLN A 59 -21.67 13.07 -29.65
CA GLN A 59 -22.30 12.34 -28.54
C GLN A 59 -21.64 10.97 -28.32
N ASP A 60 -21.26 10.25 -29.37
CA ASP A 60 -20.53 8.99 -29.24
C ASP A 60 -19.14 9.20 -28.63
N ARG A 61 -18.43 10.27 -29.01
CA ARG A 61 -17.16 10.67 -28.38
C ARG A 61 -17.34 11.00 -26.90
N ILE A 62 -18.37 11.78 -26.56
CA ILE A 62 -18.67 12.16 -25.17
C ILE A 62 -19.01 10.91 -24.35
N ARG A 63 -19.83 10.00 -24.88
CA ARG A 63 -20.19 8.75 -24.20
C ARG A 63 -18.94 7.90 -23.91
N ALA A 64 -18.03 7.78 -24.86
CA ALA A 64 -16.77 7.06 -24.65
C ALA A 64 -15.90 7.74 -23.58
N GLY A 65 -15.79 9.08 -23.60
CA GLY A 65 -15.04 9.83 -22.59
C GLY A 65 -15.63 9.72 -21.18
N LEU A 66 -16.97 9.79 -21.06
CA LEU A 66 -17.66 9.60 -19.78
C LEU A 66 -17.48 8.18 -19.24
N ALA A 67 -17.49 7.16 -20.12
CA ALA A 67 -17.23 5.78 -19.72
C ALA A 67 -15.81 5.61 -19.16
N ASP A 68 -14.79 6.16 -19.82
CA ASP A 68 -13.39 6.13 -19.33
C ASP A 68 -13.25 6.87 -17.99
N VAL A 69 -13.81 8.08 -17.86
CA VAL A 69 -13.73 8.85 -16.60
C VAL A 69 -14.44 8.13 -15.46
N ASN A 70 -15.65 7.60 -15.69
CA ASN A 70 -16.40 6.89 -14.66
C ASN A 70 -15.71 5.59 -14.25
N GLN A 71 -15.09 4.88 -15.18
CA GLN A 71 -14.29 3.69 -14.88
C GLN A 71 -13.12 4.03 -13.95
N ARG A 72 -12.36 5.08 -14.26
CA ARG A 72 -11.23 5.52 -13.42
C ARG A 72 -11.69 6.01 -12.04
N LEU A 73 -12.80 6.73 -11.97
CA LEU A 73 -13.37 7.15 -10.68
C LEU A 73 -13.80 5.93 -9.83
N ALA A 74 -14.37 4.89 -10.45
CA ALA A 74 -14.73 3.66 -9.75
C ALA A 74 -13.50 2.89 -9.25
N GLU A 75 -12.41 2.87 -10.01
CA GLU A 75 -11.12 2.30 -9.57
C GLU A 75 -10.55 3.06 -8.37
N HIS A 76 -10.78 4.38 -8.29
CA HIS A 76 -10.39 5.15 -7.13
C HIS A 76 -11.27 4.85 -5.91
N ASP A 77 -12.58 4.65 -6.02
CA ASP A 77 -13.43 4.33 -4.84
C ASP A 77 -13.01 3.04 -4.10
N GLU A 78 -12.23 2.19 -4.74
CA GLU A 78 -11.73 0.94 -4.19
C GLU A 78 -10.42 1.16 -3.35
N HIS A 79 -10.61 1.26 -2.02
CA HIS A 79 -9.66 0.99 -0.91
C HIS A 79 -8.76 2.09 -0.28
N HIS A 80 -8.79 2.09 1.07
CA HIS A 80 -7.67 1.77 2.01
C HIS A 80 -7.82 2.48 3.37
N THR A 81 -9.01 2.43 3.99
CA THR A 81 -9.19 2.84 5.39
C THR A 81 -8.56 1.79 6.33
N GLY A 82 -7.27 1.93 6.62
CA GLY A 82 -6.59 1.11 7.62
C GLY A 82 -5.09 0.95 7.42
N GLY A 83 -4.59 1.10 6.18
CA GLY A 83 -3.17 0.84 5.87
C GLY A 83 -2.19 1.74 6.63
N ARG A 84 -2.53 3.02 6.83
CA ARG A 84 -1.70 3.96 7.62
C ARG A 84 -1.58 3.53 9.08
N ALA A 85 -2.70 3.26 9.74
CA ALA A 85 -2.69 2.83 11.13
C ALA A 85 -1.96 1.49 11.30
N PHE A 86 -2.25 0.54 10.42
CA PHE A 86 -1.60 -0.77 10.42
C PHE A 86 -0.08 -0.67 10.26
N LEU A 87 0.41 0.13 9.31
CA LEU A 87 1.85 0.35 9.13
C LEU A 87 2.48 1.04 10.35
N HIS A 88 1.81 2.02 10.97
CA HIS A 88 2.29 2.65 12.19
C HIS A 88 2.44 1.66 13.34
N ASP A 89 1.47 0.78 13.53
CA ASP A 89 1.49 -0.25 14.57
C ASP A 89 2.64 -1.23 14.36
N SER A 90 2.83 -1.70 13.12
CA SER A 90 3.92 -2.61 12.77
C SER A 90 5.31 -1.98 12.95
N LEU A 91 5.51 -0.74 12.51
CA LEU A 91 6.80 -0.03 12.68
C LEU A 91 7.09 0.28 14.15
N ARG A 92 6.05 0.56 14.95
CA ARG A 92 6.19 0.75 16.39
C ARG A 92 6.64 -0.54 17.05
N LEU A 93 6.03 -1.66 16.68
CA LEU A 93 6.39 -2.97 17.20
C LEU A 93 7.86 -3.29 16.88
N LEU A 94 8.32 -3.04 15.66
CA LEU A 94 9.74 -3.24 15.27
C LEU A 94 10.71 -2.39 16.09
N THR A 95 10.37 -1.14 16.39
CA THR A 95 11.30 -0.22 17.08
C THR A 95 11.63 -0.68 18.50
N ASP A 96 10.70 -1.34 19.19
CA ASP A 96 10.86 -1.79 20.57
C ASP A 96 10.90 -3.33 20.72
N ALA A 97 10.87 -4.08 19.62
CA ALA A 97 10.66 -5.53 19.57
C ALA A 97 11.60 -6.33 20.49
N HIS A 98 12.91 -6.20 20.27
CA HIS A 98 13.92 -6.94 21.03
C HIS A 98 13.86 -6.62 22.53
N ARG A 99 13.73 -5.32 22.84
CA ARG A 99 13.69 -4.81 24.21
C ARG A 99 12.42 -5.26 24.95
N ALA A 100 11.28 -5.36 24.26
CA ALA A 100 10.03 -5.89 24.80
C ALA A 100 10.14 -7.40 25.01
N TYR A 101 10.58 -8.15 23.99
CA TYR A 101 10.72 -9.60 24.04
C TYR A 101 11.61 -10.09 25.19
N ALA A 102 12.77 -9.45 25.40
CA ALA A 102 13.70 -9.81 26.46
C ALA A 102 13.09 -9.70 27.87
N ARG A 103 12.18 -8.73 28.09
CA ARG A 103 11.52 -8.50 29.39
C ARG A 103 10.18 -9.23 29.56
N SER A 104 9.66 -9.83 28.50
CA SER A 104 8.40 -10.55 28.51
C SER A 104 8.53 -11.93 29.17
N GLY A 105 7.45 -12.40 29.80
CA GLY A 105 7.32 -13.79 30.23
C GLY A 105 7.03 -14.73 29.06
N ASP A 106 7.04 -16.05 29.31
CA ASP A 106 6.95 -17.05 28.24
C ASP A 106 5.69 -16.97 27.38
N ALA A 107 4.54 -16.62 27.97
CA ALA A 107 3.29 -16.47 27.22
C ALA A 107 3.36 -15.27 26.26
N ASP A 108 3.88 -14.13 26.73
CA ASP A 108 4.01 -12.92 25.93
C ASP A 108 5.10 -13.04 24.86
N ARG A 109 6.18 -13.79 25.13
CA ARG A 109 7.20 -14.14 24.13
C ARG A 109 6.62 -14.99 23.01
N ARG A 110 5.78 -15.97 23.35
CA ARG A 110 5.07 -16.78 22.33
C ARG A 110 4.18 -15.91 21.46
N LEU A 111 3.40 -15.00 22.06
CA LEU A 111 2.56 -14.06 21.31
C LEU A 111 3.39 -13.14 20.40
N ALA A 112 4.51 -12.62 20.89
CA ALA A 112 5.41 -11.80 20.09
C ALA A 112 5.97 -12.57 18.88
N ASN A 113 6.43 -13.81 19.07
CA ASN A 113 6.91 -14.65 17.98
C ASN A 113 5.82 -14.93 16.94
N GLN A 114 4.58 -15.16 17.37
CA GLN A 114 3.44 -15.36 16.48
C GLN A 114 3.03 -14.09 15.72
N ALA A 115 3.30 -12.90 16.27
CA ALA A 115 3.06 -11.65 15.57
C ALA A 115 4.07 -11.43 14.43
N PHE A 116 5.31 -11.90 14.58
CA PHE A 116 6.36 -11.74 13.58
C PHE A 116 6.47 -12.90 12.58
N TYR A 117 6.17 -14.12 13.00
CA TYR A 117 6.42 -15.33 12.20
C TYR A 117 5.14 -16.16 12.04
N THR A 118 4.90 -16.60 10.80
CA THR A 118 3.92 -17.65 10.51
C THR A 118 4.51 -19.04 10.66
N ARG A 119 5.82 -19.19 10.40
CA ARG A 119 6.55 -20.45 10.52
C ARG A 119 8.06 -20.20 10.67
N LEU A 120 8.74 -21.17 11.27
CA LEU A 120 10.19 -21.29 11.29
C LEU A 120 10.53 -22.65 10.68
N ASP A 121 11.07 -22.65 9.47
CA ASP A 121 11.49 -23.87 8.78
C ASP A 121 12.96 -24.16 9.16
N ILE A 122 13.29 -25.41 9.49
CA ILE A 122 14.67 -25.85 9.74
C ILE A 122 15.00 -26.91 8.68
N THR A 123 16.10 -26.71 7.95
CA THR A 123 16.56 -27.63 6.92
C THR A 123 17.48 -28.72 7.48
N ASP A 124 17.76 -29.75 6.67
CA ASP A 124 18.59 -30.90 7.08
C ASP A 124 20.04 -30.51 7.40
N ASP A 125 20.51 -29.37 6.88
CA ASP A 125 21.80 -28.74 7.20
C ASP A 125 21.72 -27.74 8.37
N GLU A 126 20.68 -27.87 9.20
CA GLU A 126 20.43 -27.09 10.42
C GLU A 126 20.26 -25.57 10.18
N GLN A 127 19.95 -25.15 8.95
CA GLN A 127 19.69 -23.74 8.63
C GLN A 127 18.26 -23.33 8.99
N LEU A 128 18.14 -22.15 9.61
CA LEU A 128 16.86 -21.56 10.00
C LEU A 128 16.33 -20.64 8.89
N HIS A 129 15.15 -20.97 8.35
CA HIS A 129 14.44 -20.16 7.37
C HIS A 129 13.14 -19.61 7.96
N PRO A 130 13.13 -18.34 8.43
CA PRO A 130 11.94 -17.74 9.00
C PRO A 130 10.92 -17.34 7.91
N ARG A 131 9.65 -17.70 8.11
CA ARG A 131 8.51 -17.20 7.34
C ARG A 131 7.83 -16.09 8.11
N LEU A 132 8.03 -14.86 7.66
CA LEU A 132 7.45 -13.68 8.29
C LEU A 132 5.93 -13.63 8.10
N ALA A 133 5.23 -13.07 9.08
CA ALA A 133 3.82 -12.70 8.97
C ALA A 133 3.66 -11.35 8.26
N GLU A 134 2.51 -11.11 7.65
CA GLU A 134 2.17 -9.76 7.18
C GLU A 134 1.94 -8.83 8.38
N PRO A 135 2.39 -7.55 8.31
CA PRO A 135 2.98 -6.89 7.14
C PRO A 135 4.50 -6.98 7.07
N PHE A 136 5.16 -7.68 8.00
CA PHE A 136 6.62 -7.72 8.11
C PHE A 136 7.29 -8.37 6.89
N ALA A 137 6.65 -9.40 6.32
CA ALA A 137 7.10 -10.02 5.07
C ALA A 137 7.18 -8.99 3.93
N THR A 138 6.12 -8.21 3.72
CA THR A 138 6.11 -7.15 2.72
C THR A 138 7.14 -6.06 3.02
N ILE A 139 7.19 -5.54 4.25
CA ILE A 139 8.11 -4.47 4.63
C ILE A 139 9.58 -4.86 4.37
N ILE A 140 9.97 -6.07 4.77
CA ILE A 140 11.35 -6.55 4.62
C ILE A 140 11.68 -6.79 3.14
N ARG A 141 10.78 -7.44 2.39
CA ARG A 141 10.96 -7.63 0.95
C ARG A 141 11.19 -6.32 0.21
N GLU A 142 10.32 -5.33 0.42
CA GLU A 142 10.45 -4.02 -0.23
C GLU A 142 11.75 -3.31 0.17
N ALA A 143 12.21 -3.46 1.43
CA ALA A 143 13.48 -2.91 1.88
C ALA A 143 14.69 -3.54 1.17
N HIS A 144 14.64 -4.84 0.87
CA HIS A 144 15.70 -5.53 0.12
C HIS A 144 15.65 -5.24 -1.38
N ASP A 145 14.45 -5.18 -1.99
CA ASP A 145 14.29 -4.87 -3.41
C ASP A 145 14.70 -3.42 -3.73
N SER A 146 14.55 -2.50 -2.77
CA SER A 146 15.05 -1.12 -2.85
C SER A 146 16.58 -1.01 -2.80
N GLY A 147 17.28 -2.10 -2.44
CA GLY A 147 18.70 -2.11 -2.05
C GLY A 147 19.58 -3.06 -2.84
N SER A 148 19.22 -3.48 -4.06
CA SER A 148 20.06 -4.36 -4.87
C SER A 148 21.17 -3.61 -5.64
N GLY A 149 22.12 -3.08 -4.88
CA GLY A 149 23.53 -3.30 -5.15
C GLY A 149 24.01 -4.33 -4.13
N GLU A 150 24.39 -5.51 -4.63
CA GLU A 150 25.12 -6.63 -4.00
C GLU A 150 25.32 -6.57 -2.47
N GLY A 151 24.75 -7.54 -1.75
CA GLY A 151 25.10 -7.80 -0.36
C GLY A 151 24.53 -9.13 0.11
N GLU A 152 25.43 -10.11 0.28
CA GLU A 152 25.18 -11.45 0.79
C GLU A 152 24.34 -11.46 2.07
N GLU A 153 23.48 -12.46 2.22
CA GLU A 153 22.79 -12.74 3.47
C GLU A 153 23.82 -13.00 4.58
N PRO A 154 23.73 -12.34 5.75
CA PRO A 154 24.65 -12.65 6.84
C PRO A 154 24.26 -14.00 7.43
N LEU A 155 25.06 -15.04 7.12
CA LEU A 155 25.18 -16.21 7.98
C LEU A 155 25.69 -15.72 9.34
N GLN A 156 24.77 -15.55 10.28
CA GLN A 156 25.11 -15.29 11.66
C GLN A 156 25.26 -16.62 12.38
N GLU A 157 26.50 -17.12 12.43
CA GLU A 157 26.88 -18.22 13.31
C GLU A 157 26.60 -17.82 14.76
N HIS A 158 25.68 -18.54 15.41
CA HIS A 158 25.50 -18.45 16.85
C HIS A 158 26.57 -19.32 17.52
N ASP A 159 27.42 -18.68 18.33
CA ASP A 159 28.44 -19.34 19.13
C ASP A 159 27.77 -20.26 20.18
N ASP A 160 28.13 -21.54 20.12
CA ASP A 160 27.46 -22.63 20.80
C ASP A 160 28.06 -22.82 22.20
N SER A 161 27.46 -22.23 23.23
CA SER A 161 27.65 -22.72 24.60
C SER A 161 26.63 -22.19 25.59
N SER A 162 25.64 -23.02 25.92
CA SER A 162 25.15 -23.06 27.30
C SER A 162 24.72 -24.48 27.69
N HIS A 163 25.51 -25.06 28.58
CA HIS A 163 25.28 -26.35 29.21
C HIS A 163 24.01 -26.31 30.08
N VAL A 164 22.96 -27.00 29.65
CA VAL A 164 21.74 -27.18 30.46
C VAL A 164 21.98 -28.31 31.46
N ALA A 165 22.10 -27.97 32.74
CA ALA A 165 22.03 -28.93 33.83
C ALA A 165 20.55 -29.15 34.20
N CYS A 166 20.03 -30.34 33.91
CA CYS A 166 18.75 -30.80 34.45
C CYS A 166 18.88 -31.07 35.96
N SER A 167 17.92 -30.60 36.74
CA SER A 167 17.61 -31.09 38.09
C SER A 167 16.13 -31.48 38.14
#